data_AF-A0ABD6LCG4-F1
#
_entry.id   AF-A0ABD6LCG4-F1
#
_cell.length_a   1.000
_cell.length_b   1.000
_cell.length_c   1.000
_cell.angle_alpha   90.00
_cell.angle_beta   90.00
_cell.angle_gamma   90.00
#
_symmetry.space_group_name_H-M   'P 1'
#
loop_
_entity.id
_entity.type
_entity.pdbx_description
1 polymer ?
#
loop_
_entity_poly.entity_id
_entity_poly.type
_entity_poly.pdbx_seq_one_letter_code
_entity_poly.pdbx_strand_id
1 'polypeptide(L)'
;MGAKLEKLGTELAKARKKKAEWDSRVKDLERRYREEENSEIHEMVHAANLTPDQLSELLRMFAENAVPKPETIQSVTEEENTHEN
;
A
#
# COMPACT_ATOMS: atom_id res chain seq x y z
N MET A 1 27.93 -43.31 -5.32
CA MET A 1 26.59 -43.17 -4.71
C MET A 1 25.58 -43.99 -5.51
N GLY A 2 24.52 -44.51 -4.87
CA GLY A 2 23.49 -45.27 -5.59
C GLY A 2 22.64 -44.37 -6.50
N ALA A 3 22.32 -44.81 -7.71
CA ALA A 3 21.61 -44.00 -8.71
C ALA A 3 20.26 -43.42 -8.25
N LYS A 4 19.58 -44.08 -7.30
CA LYS A 4 18.35 -43.55 -6.68
C LYS A 4 18.63 -42.34 -5.77
N LEU A 5 19.74 -42.36 -5.04
CA LEU A 5 20.12 -41.30 -4.12
C LEU A 5 20.58 -40.04 -4.88
N GLU A 6 21.29 -40.22 -5.99
CA GLU A 6 21.64 -39.13 -6.92
C GLU A 6 20.38 -38.44 -7.47
N LYS A 7 19.40 -39.22 -7.95
CA LYS A 7 18.13 -38.67 -8.46
C LYS A 7 17.39 -37.87 -7.41
N LEU A 8 17.24 -38.41 -6.19
CA LEU A 8 16.61 -37.70 -5.08
C LEU A 8 17.37 -36.40 -4.73
N GLY A 9 18.70 -36.43 -4.74
CA GLY A 9 19.53 -35.24 -4.53
C GLY A 9 19.26 -34.15 -5.57
N THR A 10 19.16 -34.53 -6.85
CA THR A 10 18.87 -33.57 -7.94
C THR A 10 17.45 -32.98 -7.83
N GLU A 11 16.45 -33.79 -7.48
CA GLU A 11 15.07 -33.32 -7.30
C GLU A 11 14.95 -32.38 -6.10
N LEU A 12 15.62 -32.71 -4.99
CA LEU A 12 15.69 -31.85 -3.81
C LEU A 12 16.34 -30.50 -4.11
N ALA A 13 17.45 -30.50 -4.87
CA ALA A 13 18.12 -29.27 -5.29
C ALA A 13 17.21 -28.39 -6.17
N LYS A 14 16.49 -29.00 -7.12
CA LYS A 14 15.50 -28.28 -7.96
C LYS A 14 14.36 -27.71 -7.13
N ALA A 15 13.82 -28.47 -6.19
CA ALA A 15 12.74 -28.02 -5.30
C ALA A 15 13.20 -26.84 -4.43
N ARG A 16 14.41 -26.89 -3.88
CA ARG A 16 15.01 -25.79 -3.11
C ARG A 16 15.20 -24.53 -3.96
N LYS A 17 15.70 -24.68 -5.19
CA LYS A 17 15.83 -23.54 -6.12
C LYS A 17 14.48 -22.89 -6.41
N LYS A 18 13.47 -23.71 -6.75
CA LYS A 18 12.12 -23.21 -7.02
C LYS A 18 11.53 -22.53 -5.79
N LYS A 19 11.74 -23.06 -4.59
CA LYS A 19 11.32 -22.41 -3.34
C LYS A 19 11.94 -21.01 -3.21
N ALA A 20 13.25 -20.87 -3.39
CA ALA A 20 13.93 -19.59 -3.29
C ALA A 20 13.41 -18.56 -4.32
N GLU A 21 13.10 -19.00 -5.55
CA GLU A 21 12.49 -18.16 -6.58
C GLU A 21 11.11 -17.65 -6.16
N TRP A 22 10.27 -18.53 -5.59
CA TRP A 22 8.96 -18.14 -5.07
C TRP A 22 9.05 -17.22 -3.86
N ASP A 23 9.97 -17.47 -2.93
CA ASP A 23 10.20 -16.61 -1.77
C ASP A 23 10.63 -15.19 -2.21
N SER A 24 11.44 -15.07 -3.26
CA SER A 24 11.78 -13.76 -3.86
C SER A 24 10.56 -13.09 -4.47
N ARG A 25 9.75 -13.83 -5.22
CA ARG A 25 8.54 -13.31 -5.87
C ARG A 25 7.51 -12.82 -4.85
N VAL A 26 7.36 -13.51 -3.72
CA VAL A 26 6.48 -13.08 -2.62
C VAL A 26 6.94 -11.72 -2.09
N LYS A 27 8.22 -11.58 -1.76
CA LYS A 27 8.77 -10.30 -1.27
C LYS A 27 8.57 -9.14 -2.24
N ASP A 28 8.76 -9.40 -3.54
CA ASP A 28 8.54 -8.39 -4.57
C ASP A 28 7.06 -7.98 -4.68
N LEU A 29 6.13 -8.94 -4.59
CA LEU A 29 4.71 -8.66 -4.60
C LEU A 29 4.27 -7.88 -3.35
N GLU A 30 4.76 -8.25 -2.17
CA GLU A 30 4.48 -7.52 -0.92
C GLU A 30 5.02 -6.09 -0.94
N ARG A 31 6.18 -5.85 -1.59
CA ARG A 31 6.70 -4.50 -1.80
C ARG A 31 5.78 -3.72 -2.74
N ARG A 32 5.49 -4.27 -3.91
CA ARG A 32 4.65 -3.61 -4.92
C ARG A 32 3.25 -3.31 -4.41
N TYR A 33 2.66 -4.21 -3.63
CA TYR A 33 1.35 -4.00 -3.04
C TYR A 33 1.33 -2.77 -2.13
N ARG A 34 2.32 -2.61 -1.26
CA ARG A 34 2.45 -1.43 -0.39
C ARG A 34 2.73 -0.15 -1.17
N GLU A 35 3.53 -0.23 -2.23
CA GLU A 35 3.82 0.91 -3.11
C GLU A 35 2.56 1.39 -3.85
N GLU A 36 1.73 0.44 -4.33
CA GLU A 36 0.46 0.74 -4.99
C GLU A 36 -0.55 1.34 -4.00
N GLU A 37 -0.71 0.73 -2.82
CA GLU A 37 -1.60 1.25 -1.77
C GLU A 37 -1.21 2.68 -1.36
N ASN A 38 0.08 2.96 -1.21
CA ASN A 38 0.55 4.32 -0.93
C ASN A 38 0.24 5.29 -2.09
N SER A 39 0.40 4.83 -3.34
CA SER A 39 0.10 5.64 -4.53
C SER A 39 -1.39 5.97 -4.61
N GLU A 40 -2.26 4.99 -4.36
CA GLU A 40 -3.72 5.21 -4.31
C GLU A 40 -4.10 6.20 -3.21
N ILE A 41 -3.50 6.12 -2.02
CA ILE A 41 -3.71 7.11 -0.94
C ILE A 41 -3.27 8.51 -1.40
N HIS A 42 -2.11 8.63 -2.03
CA HIS A 42 -1.63 9.91 -2.55
C HIS A 42 -2.55 10.48 -3.64
N GLU A 43 -3.04 9.66 -4.56
CA GLU A 43 -4.00 10.07 -5.58
C GLU A 43 -5.33 10.51 -4.96
N MET A 44 -5.85 9.80 -3.97
CA MET A 44 -7.06 10.20 -3.24
C MET A 44 -6.88 11.55 -2.54
N VAL A 45 -5.74 11.78 -1.88
CA VAL A 45 -5.42 13.05 -1.22
C VAL A 45 -5.31 14.18 -2.25
N HIS A 46 -4.66 13.92 -3.39
CA HIS A 46 -4.51 14.91 -4.45
C HIS A 46 -5.84 15.22 -5.16
N ALA A 47 -6.67 14.21 -5.42
CA ALA A 47 -8.00 14.36 -6.02
C ALA A 47 -8.96 15.15 -5.12
N ALA A 48 -8.80 15.08 -3.81
CA ALA A 48 -9.52 15.90 -2.85
C ALA A 48 -9.02 17.35 -2.78
N ASN A 49 -7.98 17.71 -3.55
CA ASN A 49 -7.35 19.04 -3.61
C ASN A 49 -6.99 19.62 -2.22
N LEU A 50 -6.61 18.73 -1.29
CA LEU A 50 -6.29 19.10 0.08
C LEU A 50 -4.86 19.63 0.17
N THR A 51 -4.70 20.81 0.76
CA THR A 51 -3.38 21.34 1.14
C THR A 51 -2.80 20.54 2.33
N PRO A 52 -1.48 20.59 2.58
CA PRO A 52 -0.87 19.93 3.74
C PRO A 52 -1.51 20.34 5.07
N ASP A 53 -1.97 21.59 5.20
CA ASP A 53 -2.63 22.09 6.40
C ASP A 53 -4.03 21.49 6.57
N GLN A 54 -4.83 21.41 5.49
CA GLN A 54 -6.14 20.75 5.50
C GLN A 54 -6.01 19.25 5.79
N LEU A 55 -5.00 18.59 5.22
CA LEU A 55 -4.72 17.18 5.51
C LEU A 55 -4.38 17.01 7.00
N SER A 56 -3.61 17.93 7.59
CA SER A 56 -3.24 17.88 9.02
C SER A 56 -4.44 18.06 9.95
N GLU A 57 -5.37 18.95 9.60
CA GLU A 57 -6.60 19.19 10.35
C GLU A 57 -7.56 17.99 10.26
N LEU A 58 -7.68 17.42 9.06
CA LEU A 58 -8.45 16.21 8.82
C LEU A 58 -7.88 15.02 9.62
N LEU A 59 -6.54 14.85 9.64
CA LEU A 59 -5.87 13.84 10.46
C LEU A 59 -6.08 14.05 11.96
N ARG A 60 -6.13 15.31 12.44
CA ARG A 60 -6.46 15.64 13.83
C ARG A 60 -7.90 15.24 14.17
N MET A 61 -8.86 15.53 13.29
CA MET A 61 -10.25 15.08 13.44
C MET A 61 -10.38 13.55 13.46
N PHE A 62 -9.57 12.83 12.67
CA PHE A 62 -9.58 11.36 12.66
C PHE A 62 -8.99 10.73 13.92
N ALA A 63 -7.96 11.35 14.50
CA ALA A 63 -7.35 10.89 15.75
C ALA A 63 -8.33 10.89 16.94
N GLU A 64 -9.45 11.63 16.84
CA GLU A 64 -10.49 11.73 17.87
C GLU A 64 -11.64 10.69 17.71
N ASN A 65 -11.50 9.68 16.83
CA ASN A 65 -12.39 8.53 16.57
C ASN A 65 -13.55 8.72 15.57
N ALA A 66 -13.32 9.40 14.44
CA ALA A 66 -14.28 9.40 13.33
C ALA A 66 -13.71 8.70 12.09
N VAL A 67 -14.36 7.61 11.64
CA VAL A 67 -14.17 7.11 10.27
C VAL A 67 -14.70 8.19 9.32
N PRO A 68 -13.91 8.68 8.34
CA PRO A 68 -14.37 9.72 7.45
C PRO A 68 -15.62 9.27 6.70
N LYS A 69 -16.68 10.08 6.82
CA LYS A 69 -17.73 10.08 5.81
C LYS A 69 -17.26 10.97 4.66
N PRO A 70 -17.58 10.61 3.41
CA PRO A 70 -17.19 11.41 2.25
C PRO A 70 -17.65 12.87 2.34
N GLU A 71 -18.75 13.15 3.05
CA GLU A 71 -19.25 14.51 3.31
C GLU A 71 -18.27 15.37 4.12
N THR A 72 -17.54 14.78 5.10
CA THR A 72 -16.58 15.51 5.95
C THR A 72 -15.31 15.89 5.19
N ILE A 73 -14.93 15.09 4.20
CA ILE A 73 -13.78 15.40 3.34
C ILE A 73 -14.16 16.55 2.39
N GLN A 74 -15.38 16.57 1.86
CA GLN A 74 -15.86 17.64 0.98
C GLN A 74 -15.98 18.99 1.68
N SER A 75 -16.47 19.04 2.93
CA SER A 75 -16.58 20.30 3.67
C SER A 75 -15.22 20.97 3.90
N VAL A 76 -14.18 20.19 4.24
CA VAL A 76 -12.83 20.72 4.45
C VAL A 76 -12.24 21.29 3.15
N THR A 77 -12.55 20.68 2.00
CA THR A 77 -12.13 21.19 0.68
C THR A 77 -12.93 22.43 0.24
N GLU A 78 -14.20 22.56 0.63
CA GLU A 78 -15.08 23.67 0.23
C GLU A 78 -14.93 24.94 1.10
N GLU A 79 -14.52 24.82 2.36
CA GLU A 79 -14.45 25.95 3.30
C GLU A 79 -13.51 27.09 2.84
N GLU A 80 -12.44 26.83 2.08
CA GLU A 80 -11.58 27.90 1.52
C GLU A 80 -12.05 28.48 0.17
N ASN A 81 -12.88 27.78 -0.61
CA ASN A 81 -13.40 28.35 -1.86
C ASN A 81 -14.42 29.50 -1.63
N THR A 82 -14.79 29.75 -0.37
CA THR A 82 -15.68 30.84 0.05
C THR A 82 -14.96 32.02 0.70
N HIS A 83 -13.62 31.98 0.81
CA HIS A 83 -12.80 33.06 1.37
C HIS A 83 -11.99 33.86 0.33
N GLU A 84 -12.31 33.72 -0.95
CA GLU A 84 -11.93 34.70 -1.99
C GLU A 84 -13.18 35.36 -2.60
N ASN A 85 -13.70 36.42 -1.94
CA ASN A 85 -14.39 37.54 -2.60
C ASN A 85 -14.42 38.80 -1.72
#